data_AF-A0A1F7PI92-F1
#
_entry.id   AF-A0A1F7PI92-F1
#
_cell.length_a   1.000
_cell.length_b   1.000
_cell.length_c   1.000
_cell.angle_alpha   90.00
_cell.angle_beta   90.00
_cell.angle_gamma   90.00
#
_symmetry.space_group_name_H-M   'P 1'
#
loop_
_entity.id
_entity.type
_entity.pdbx_description
1 polymer ?
#
loop_
_entity_poly.entity_id
_entity_poly.type
_entity_poly.pdbx_seq_one_letter_code
_entity_poly.pdbx_strand_id
1 'polypeptide(L)'
;MVIAYVLVALVGGGIAAFALQNLDPVVVRFLVWRVEGIPLAMVILLSLVAGMLLVGVAGAVPHVKLKLRVRHLESRIAQLAAAGGRPQTDPSSR
;
A
#
# COMPACT_ATOMS: atom_id res chain seq x y z
N MET A 1 -4.70 -22.64 -0.52
CA MET A 1 -4.22 -22.25 -1.88
C MET A 1 -5.33 -22.40 -2.91
N VAL A 2 -5.90 -23.61 -3.13
CA VAL A 2 -7.01 -23.83 -4.09
C VAL A 2 -8.21 -22.90 -3.84
N ILE A 3 -8.66 -22.76 -2.59
CA ILE A 3 -9.78 -21.86 -2.24
C ILE A 3 -9.51 -20.41 -2.66
N ALA A 4 -8.26 -19.93 -2.47
CA ALA A 4 -7.88 -18.58 -2.88
C ALA A 4 -7.93 -18.44 -4.42
N TYR A 5 -7.43 -19.43 -5.16
CA TYR A 5 -7.50 -19.42 -6.63
C TYR A 5 -8.93 -19.47 -7.15
N VAL A 6 -9.80 -20.27 -6.53
CA VAL A 6 -11.24 -20.31 -6.88
C VAL A 6 -11.90 -18.97 -6.62
N LEU A 7 -11.61 -18.34 -5.47
CA LEU A 7 -12.13 -17.02 -5.15
C LEU A 7 -11.66 -15.97 -6.17
N VAL A 8 -10.37 -15.96 -6.51
CA VAL A 8 -9.81 -15.07 -7.53
C VAL A 8 -10.47 -15.31 -8.89
N ALA A 9 -10.68 -16.57 -9.30
CA ALA A 9 -11.34 -16.89 -10.55
C ALA A 9 -12.80 -16.43 -10.58
N LEU A 10 -13.55 -16.61 -9.49
CA LEU A 10 -14.94 -16.15 -9.39
C LEU A 10 -15.04 -14.63 -9.45
N VAL A 11 -14.18 -13.93 -8.70
CA VAL A 11 -14.15 -12.46 -8.71
C VAL A 11 -13.72 -11.95 -10.08
N GLY A 12 -12.66 -12.52 -10.67
CA GLY A 12 -12.18 -12.14 -12.00
C GLY A 12 -13.21 -12.40 -13.10
N GLY A 13 -13.88 -13.55 -13.06
CA GLY A 13 -14.97 -13.89 -13.97
C GLY A 13 -16.16 -12.94 -13.83
N GLY A 14 -16.53 -12.58 -12.59
CA GLY A 14 -17.57 -11.59 -12.32
C GLY A 14 -17.21 -10.21 -12.87
N ILE A 15 -15.96 -9.77 -12.70
CA ILE A 15 -15.45 -8.52 -13.27
C ILE A 15 -15.50 -8.53 -14.80
N ALA A 16 -15.10 -9.65 -15.44
CA ALA A 16 -15.15 -9.79 -16.88
C ALA A 16 -16.60 -9.76 -17.41
N ALA A 17 -17.51 -10.47 -16.75
CA ALA A 17 -18.94 -10.45 -17.08
C ALA A 17 -19.53 -9.04 -16.92
N PHE A 18 -19.21 -8.35 -15.81
CA PHE A 18 -19.58 -6.96 -15.58
C PHE A 18 -19.09 -6.05 -16.71
N ALA A 19 -17.83 -6.23 -17.16
CA ALA A 19 -17.27 -5.43 -18.24
C ALA A 19 -17.98 -5.64 -19.57
N LEU A 20 -18.29 -6.90 -19.92
CA LEU A 20 -19.03 -7.23 -21.14
C LEU A 20 -20.48 -6.76 -21.12
N GLN A 21 -21.12 -6.79 -19.94
CA GLN A 21 -22.51 -6.34 -19.79
C GLN A 21 -22.64 -4.81 -19.77
N ASN A 22 -21.59 -4.08 -19.40
CA ASN A 22 -21.61 -2.62 -19.26
C ASN A 22 -20.69 -1.94 -20.29
N LEU A 23 -20.82 -2.36 -21.55
CA LEU A 23 -20.15 -1.74 -22.70
C LEU A 23 -20.79 -0.43 -23.14
N ASP A 24 -21.99 -0.13 -22.64
CA ASP A 24 -22.72 1.08 -22.98
C ASP A 24 -21.90 2.33 -22.64
N PRO A 25 -21.73 3.26 -23.60
CA PRO A 25 -20.96 4.46 -23.39
C PRO A 25 -21.70 5.41 -22.43
N VAL A 26 -20.94 6.01 -21.52
CA VAL A 26 -21.46 6.98 -20.55
C VAL A 26 -20.78 8.33 -20.69
N VAL A 27 -21.48 9.36 -20.21
CA VAL A 27 -20.95 10.73 -20.10
C VAL A 27 -20.46 10.92 -18.67
N VAL A 28 -19.15 11.12 -18.51
CA VAL A 28 -18.55 11.43 -17.21
C VAL A 28 -18.33 12.94 -17.12
N ARG A 29 -18.93 13.57 -16.10
CA ARG A 29 -18.69 14.98 -15.76
C ARG A 29 -17.89 15.04 -14.47
N PHE A 30 -16.72 15.67 -14.51
CA PHE A 30 -15.85 15.82 -13.35
C PHE A 30 -15.30 17.24 -13.27
N LEU A 31 -15.79 18.02 -12.31
CA LEU A 31 -15.54 19.46 -12.20
C LEU A 31 -15.85 20.18 -13.52
N VAL A 32 -14.82 20.61 -14.26
CA VAL A 32 -14.92 21.31 -15.54
C VAL A 32 -14.73 20.39 -16.75
N TRP A 33 -14.37 19.12 -16.52
CA TRP A 33 -14.14 18.15 -17.57
C TRP A 33 -15.40 17.37 -17.89
N ARG A 34 -15.57 17.07 -19.17
CA ARG A 34 -16.60 16.19 -19.70
C ARG A 34 -15.94 15.21 -20.64
N VAL A 35 -16.14 13.93 -20.38
CA VAL A 35 -15.59 12.83 -21.17
C VAL A 35 -16.75 11.97 -21.64
N GLU A 36 -16.74 11.63 -22.92
CA GLU A 36 -17.83 10.92 -23.60
C GLU A 36 -17.30 9.70 -24.33
N GLY A 37 -18.19 8.75 -24.61
CA GLY A 37 -17.87 7.58 -25.44
C GLY A 37 -17.07 6.49 -24.72
N ILE A 38 -16.85 6.61 -23.40
CA ILE A 38 -16.14 5.59 -22.62
C ILE A 38 -17.19 4.62 -22.02
N PRO A 39 -16.97 3.28 -22.11
CA PRO A 39 -17.83 2.31 -21.45
C PRO A 39 -17.90 2.48 -19.94
N LEU A 40 -19.08 2.31 -19.34
CA LEU A 40 -19.30 2.41 -17.90
C LEU A 40 -18.32 1.53 -17.10
N ALA A 41 -18.12 0.29 -17.55
CA ALA A 41 -17.20 -0.63 -16.88
C ALA A 41 -15.77 -0.09 -16.80
N MET A 42 -15.28 0.52 -17.88
CA MET A 42 -13.92 1.06 -17.93
C MET A 42 -13.76 2.21 -16.93
N VAL A 43 -14.77 3.09 -16.83
CA VAL A 43 -14.77 4.19 -15.87
C VAL A 43 -14.68 3.67 -14.43
N ILE A 44 -15.49 2.67 -14.09
CA ILE A 44 -15.52 2.08 -12.74
C ILE A 44 -14.21 1.37 -12.42
N LEU A 45 -13.70 0.55 -13.33
CA LEU A 45 -12.45 -0.19 -13.13
C LEU A 45 -11.25 0.75 -12.95
N LEU A 46 -11.14 1.79 -13.79
CA LEU A 46 -10.09 2.79 -13.65
C LEU A 46 -10.20 3.57 -12.33
N SER A 47 -11.42 3.94 -11.93
CA SER A 47 -11.66 4.62 -10.65
C SER A 47 -11.26 3.75 -9.46
N LEU A 48 -11.56 2.45 -9.52
CA LEU A 48 -11.17 1.49 -8.50
C LEU A 48 -9.66 1.33 -8.41
N VAL A 49 -8.97 1.18 -9.55
CA VAL A 49 -7.50 1.11 -9.61
C VAL A 49 -6.88 2.38 -9.06
N ALA A 50 -7.37 3.55 -9.48
CA ALA A 50 -6.88 4.84 -8.97
C ALA A 50 -7.07 4.95 -7.45
N GLY A 51 -8.24 4.58 -6.92
CA GLY A 51 -8.50 4.55 -5.49
C GLY A 51 -7.56 3.61 -4.74
N MET A 52 -7.32 2.41 -5.27
CA MET A 52 -6.38 1.44 -4.68
C MET A 52 -4.94 1.95 -4.67
N LEU A 53 -4.51 2.62 -5.72
CA LEU A 53 -3.19 3.26 -5.77
C LEU A 53 -3.07 4.36 -4.72
N LEU A 54 -4.09 5.23 -4.60
CA LEU A 54 -4.11 6.28 -3.58
C LEU A 54 -4.03 5.71 -2.16
N VAL A 55 -4.85 4.69 -1.86
CA VAL A 55 -4.82 4.01 -0.55
C VAL A 55 -3.48 3.30 -0.32
N GLY A 56 -2.93 2.64 -1.33
CA GLY A 56 -1.65 1.96 -1.26
C GLY A 56 -0.52 2.92 -0.92
N VAL A 57 -0.48 4.08 -1.58
CA VAL A 57 0.51 5.14 -1.29
C VAL A 57 0.28 5.72 0.10
N ALA A 58 -0.96 6.05 0.46
CA ALA A 58 -1.28 6.59 1.78
C ALA A 58 -0.92 5.64 2.92
N GLY A 59 -1.16 4.34 2.75
CA GLY A 59 -0.80 3.29 3.71
C GLY A 59 0.71 3.01 3.78
N ALA A 60 1.43 3.11 2.66
CA ALA A 60 2.87 2.87 2.63
C ALA A 60 3.67 3.89 3.47
N VAL A 61 3.22 5.14 3.56
CA VAL A 61 3.95 6.20 4.27
C VAL A 61 4.15 5.89 5.77
N PRO A 62 3.11 5.57 6.56
CA PRO A 62 3.28 5.13 7.94
C PRO A 62 4.16 3.89 8.09
N HIS A 63 4.02 2.89 7.22
CA HIS A 63 4.80 1.66 7.28
C HIS A 63 6.30 1.92 7.12
N VAL A 64 6.69 2.80 6.19
CA VAL A 64 8.09 3.19 6.01
C VAL A 64 8.64 3.90 7.25
N LYS A 65 7.89 4.85 7.81
CA LYS A 65 8.29 5.57 9.03
C LYS A 65 8.49 4.61 10.21
N LEU A 66 7.59 3.63 10.36
CA LEU A 66 7.68 2.62 11.42
C LEU A 66 8.94 1.78 11.25
N LYS A 67 9.23 1.32 10.03
CA LYS A 67 10.40 0.50 9.72
C LYS A 67 11.72 1.25 9.98
N LEU A 68 11.78 2.54 9.64
CA LEU A 68 12.93 3.39 9.97
C LEU A 68 13.09 3.57 11.48
N ARG A 69 11.98 3.76 12.20
CA ARG A 69 12.00 3.91 13.65
C ARG A 69 12.49 2.65 14.34
N VAL A 70 12.04 1.48 13.91
CA VAL A 70 12.53 0.17 14.40
C VAL A 70 14.05 0.06 14.23
N ARG A 71 14.57 0.33 13.03
CA ARG A 71 16.02 0.31 12.78
C ARG A 71 16.80 1.28 13.67
N HIS A 72 16.27 2.48 13.88
CA HIS A 72 16.90 3.48 14.74
C HIS A 72 16.95 3.02 16.20
N LEU A 73 15.84 2.46 16.70
CA LEU A 73 15.78 1.91 18.06
C LEU A 73 16.73 0.72 18.23
N GLU A 74 16.78 -0.19 17.26
CA GLU A 74 17.73 -1.32 17.25
C GLU A 74 19.18 -0.84 17.33
N SER A 75 19.55 0.17 16.54
CA SER A 75 20.91 0.74 16.59
C SER A 75 21.25 1.37 17.94
N ARG A 76 20.28 2.01 18.61
CA ARG A 76 20.48 2.59 19.95
C ARG A 76 20.66 1.51 21.01
N ILE A 77 19.87 0.43 20.93
CA ILE A 77 20.03 -0.72 21.82
C ILE A 77 21.44 -1.33 21.65
N ALA A 78 21.90 -1.51 20.40
CA ALA A 78 23.23 -2.04 20.12
C ALA A 78 24.35 -1.14 20.66
N GLN A 79 24.23 0.19 20.52
CA GLN A 79 25.20 1.15 21.06
C GLN A 79 25.24 1.15 22.59
N LEU A 80 24.08 1.11 23.24
CA LEU A 80 24.00 1.06 24.70
C LEU A 80 24.55 -0.26 25.26
N ALA A 81 24.26 -1.39 24.60
CA ALA A 81 24.84 -2.68 24.95
C ALA A 81 26.37 -2.68 24.81
N ALA A 82 26.90 -2.07 23.74
CA ALA A 82 28.35 -1.93 23.54
C ALA A 82 29.01 -0.97 24.53
N ALA A 83 28.30 0.07 25.00
CA ALA A 83 28.81 1.02 26.00
C ALA A 83 28.77 0.45 27.43
N GLY A 84 27.71 -0.27 27.79
CA GLY A 84 27.58 -0.95 29.09
C GLY A 84 28.51 -2.15 29.27
N GLY A 85 29.09 -2.67 28.18
CA GLY A 85 30.09 -3.73 28.19
C GLY A 85 31.54 -3.25 28.35
N ARG A 86 31.82 -1.94 28.40
CA ARG A 86 33.18 -1.46 28.74
C ARG A 86 33.37 -1.53 30.25
N PRO A 87 34.36 -2.28 30.76
CA PRO A 87 34.74 -2.20 32.17
C PRO A 87 35.02 -0.74 32.49
N GLN A 88 34.34 -0.22 33.50
CA GLN A 88 34.64 1.08 34.09
C GLN A 88 36.04 0.96 34.72
N THR A 89 37.08 1.25 33.92
CA THR A 89 38.43 1.39 34.44
C THR A 89 38.45 2.67 35.25
N ASP A 90 38.17 2.52 36.53
CA ASP A 90 38.31 3.53 37.56
C ASP A 90 39.73 4.11 37.53
N PRO A 91 39.92 5.40 37.18
CA PRO A 91 41.24 6.01 37.12
C PRO A 91 41.76 6.50 38.48
N SER A 92 41.08 6.20 39.61
CA SER A 92 41.38 6.83 40.90
C SER A 92 42.44 6.15 41.79
N SER A 93 43.24 5.22 41.27
CA SER A 93 44.38 4.64 42.03
C SER A 93 45.74 4.95 41.39
N ARG A 94 46.24 6.17 41.59
CA ARG A 94 47.67 6.50 41.54
C ARG A 94 48.02 7.58 42.56
#